data_AF-A0A8J2L388-F1
#
_entry.id   AF-A0A8J2L388-F1
#
_cell.length_a   1.000
_cell.length_b   1.000
_cell.length_c   1.000
_cell.angle_alpha   90.00
_cell.angle_beta   90.00
_cell.angle_gamma   90.00
#
_symmetry.space_group_name_H-M   'P 1'
#
loop_
_entity.id
_entity.type
_entity.pdbx_description
1 polymer ?
#
loop_
_entity_poly.entity_id
_entity_poly.type
_entity_poly.pdbx_seq_one_letter_code
_entity_poly.pdbx_strand_id
1 'polypeptide(L)'
;MQIFLTFSPDPPEESVTINWHYKTLADDGYFNSTVCNKRLVGYFNGKNPNYAFTHVTGLALTHAIYLTLPFQKDGSIDLEQLKSEDNSGSFAEFLLKVKTFDHVISMVSIGENNEDSSRNFSSLASDPVKRIKFIDSVATIIRIFDLRGVDINWQHFYLPEMENNDKENYITLLKELRQVFNEIEKKDEDERKLSISIVGPADASEIDSGLDLPQLLKYADWVNVNLLVEDEKVLPLYPANVSQTNPGRNNADWVLRYYTCKAKEFGPYKINMAVAFQESHSNQSLLSLRERASYTADKNLGGFSVFGIDKFKSRNYTQLEIIRDTNLCKVDINERKFKCYDSGIQRWLPIGKEAPKCGDSAPKVNGFPAVCNPYDPDFGCCGGTGICGSGSGFCNCSSCVDYYNFPEKIV
;
A
#
# COMPACT_ATOMS: atom_id res chain seq x y z
N MET A 1 16.90 -41.82 26.21
CA MET A 1 17.86 -42.05 25.12
C MET A 1 18.44 -40.70 24.77
N GLN A 2 19.60 -40.38 25.33
CA GLN A 2 20.30 -39.10 25.12
C GLN A 2 21.08 -39.18 23.81
N ILE A 3 20.97 -38.14 22.98
CA ILE A 3 21.84 -37.94 21.82
C ILE A 3 22.82 -36.82 22.21
N PHE A 4 24.11 -37.16 22.28
CA PHE A 4 25.20 -36.21 22.43
C PHE A 4 25.56 -35.64 21.05
N LEU A 5 25.70 -34.32 20.95
CA LEU A 5 26.32 -33.66 19.80
C LEU A 5 27.80 -33.41 20.12
N THR A 6 28.70 -34.14 19.47
CA THR A 6 30.12 -33.80 19.42
C THR A 6 30.39 -33.02 18.13
N PHE A 7 30.93 -31.80 18.25
CA PHE A 7 31.49 -31.06 17.12
C PHE A 7 32.91 -31.56 16.83
N SER A 8 33.18 -31.88 15.57
CA SER A 8 34.54 -31.98 15.01
C SER A 8 34.63 -30.97 13.86
N PRO A 9 35.77 -30.28 13.69
CA PRO A 9 35.93 -29.27 12.66
C PRO A 9 36.21 -29.93 11.29
N ASP A 10 35.45 -29.47 10.30
CA ASP A 10 35.54 -29.68 8.85
C ASP A 10 35.40 -31.12 8.27
N PRO A 11 34.45 -31.31 7.34
CA PRO A 11 34.56 -32.28 6.25
C PRO A 11 34.43 -31.62 4.84
N PRO A 12 34.73 -32.36 3.77
CA PRO A 12 35.29 -31.86 2.53
C PRO A 12 34.27 -31.40 1.48
N GLU A 13 34.75 -30.59 0.54
CA GLU A 13 34.07 -30.19 -0.69
C GLU A 13 33.59 -31.40 -1.50
N GLU A 14 32.28 -31.65 -1.50
CA GLU A 14 31.59 -32.26 -2.64
C GLU A 14 30.49 -31.30 -3.09
N SER A 15 30.78 -30.56 -4.15
CA SER A 15 29.82 -29.68 -4.82
C SER A 15 28.74 -30.52 -5.49
N VAL A 16 27.56 -30.62 -4.88
CA VAL A 16 26.35 -31.10 -5.55
C VAL A 16 25.85 -29.98 -6.46
N THR A 17 26.21 -30.01 -7.73
CA THR A 17 25.63 -29.14 -8.75
C THR A 17 24.25 -29.66 -9.13
N ILE A 18 23.20 -29.04 -8.60
CA ILE A 18 21.82 -29.31 -9.01
C ILE A 18 21.54 -28.47 -10.26
N ASN A 19 21.67 -29.08 -11.44
CA ASN A 19 21.25 -28.47 -12.70
C ASN A 19 19.73 -28.59 -12.86
N TRP A 20 19.01 -27.50 -12.59
CA TRP A 20 17.60 -27.40 -12.93
C TRP A 20 17.44 -27.06 -14.42
N HIS A 21 17.01 -28.02 -15.22
CA HIS A 21 16.51 -27.76 -16.57
C HIS A 21 15.02 -27.44 -16.50
N TYR A 22 14.66 -26.16 -16.58
CA TYR A 22 13.28 -25.74 -16.75
C TYR A 22 12.90 -25.74 -18.23
N LYS A 23 11.87 -26.50 -18.56
CA LYS A 23 11.13 -26.37 -19.81
C LYS A 23 10.19 -25.17 -19.64
N THR A 24 10.51 -24.05 -20.28
CA THR A 24 9.62 -22.90 -20.34
C THR A 24 8.29 -23.31 -20.99
N LEU A 25 7.18 -23.07 -20.31
CA LEU A 25 5.83 -23.09 -20.93
C LEU A 25 5.64 -21.82 -21.76
N ALA A 26 6.55 -21.58 -22.69
CA ALA A 26 6.46 -20.54 -23.70
C ALA A 26 6.30 -21.24 -25.06
N ASP A 27 5.18 -21.92 -25.26
CA ASP A 27 4.79 -22.49 -26.56
C ASP A 27 3.26 -22.55 -26.65
N ASP A 28 2.61 -21.40 -26.47
CA ASP A 28 1.30 -21.11 -27.06
C ASP A 28 1.35 -19.66 -27.54
N GLY A 29 1.67 -19.49 -28.82
CA GLY A 29 2.08 -18.26 -29.50
C GLY A 29 1.08 -17.09 -29.50
N TYR A 30 0.83 -16.48 -28.34
CA TYR A 30 0.04 -15.24 -28.19
C TYR A 30 0.49 -14.38 -26.99
N PHE A 31 1.77 -14.10 -26.83
CA PHE A 31 2.23 -13.06 -25.90
C PHE A 31 3.35 -12.21 -26.49
N ASN A 32 3.00 -11.02 -26.97
CA ASN A 32 3.93 -9.90 -27.04
C ASN A 32 3.99 -9.31 -25.61
N SER A 33 4.81 -9.90 -24.73
CA SER A 33 4.82 -9.56 -23.30
C SER A 33 5.64 -8.29 -23.04
N THR A 34 4.98 -7.14 -22.91
CA THR A 34 5.40 -6.18 -21.87
C THR A 34 5.22 -6.87 -20.52
N VAL A 35 6.30 -7.08 -19.77
CA VAL A 35 6.29 -7.75 -18.46
C VAL A 35 5.22 -7.11 -17.57
N CYS A 36 4.29 -7.91 -17.06
CA CYS A 36 3.23 -7.41 -16.20
C CYS A 36 3.80 -7.03 -14.82
N ASN A 37 3.95 -5.73 -14.58
CA ASN A 37 4.47 -5.18 -13.32
C ASN A 37 3.38 -4.97 -12.25
N LYS A 38 2.26 -5.71 -12.34
CA LYS A 38 1.17 -5.63 -11.36
C LYS A 38 1.43 -6.55 -10.18
N ARG A 39 1.02 -6.12 -9.00
CA ARG A 39 1.27 -6.86 -7.76
C ARG A 39 0.00 -7.53 -7.26
N LEU A 40 0.09 -8.81 -6.94
CA LEU A 40 -0.79 -9.45 -5.97
C LEU A 40 0.01 -9.65 -4.68
N VAL A 41 -0.35 -8.91 -3.63
CA VAL A 41 0.35 -8.88 -2.35
C VAL A 41 -0.48 -9.60 -1.30
N GLY A 42 0.09 -10.63 -0.68
CA GLY A 42 -0.56 -11.35 0.40
C GLY A 42 0.13 -11.07 1.72
N TYR A 43 -0.60 -10.52 2.70
CA TYR A 43 -0.05 -10.34 4.03
C TYR A 43 -0.43 -11.49 4.98
N PHE A 44 0.55 -11.99 5.72
CA PHE A 44 0.44 -13.15 6.59
C PHE A 44 0.62 -12.74 8.05
N ASN A 45 -0.37 -12.97 8.91
CA ASN A 45 -0.31 -12.52 10.31
C ASN A 45 0.17 -13.59 11.31
N GLY A 46 0.25 -14.85 10.88
CA GLY A 46 0.83 -15.91 11.68
C GLY A 46 0.02 -16.37 12.89
N LYS A 47 -1.21 -15.87 13.06
CA LYS A 47 -2.06 -16.20 14.21
C LYS A 47 -2.98 -17.38 13.96
N ASN A 48 -3.08 -17.87 12.71
CA ASN A 48 -3.88 -19.04 12.39
C ASN A 48 -3.02 -20.31 12.32
N PRO A 49 -2.97 -21.12 13.39
CA PRO A 49 -2.17 -22.33 13.43
C PRO A 49 -2.66 -23.43 12.45
N ASN A 50 -3.86 -23.29 11.90
CA ASN A 50 -4.46 -24.21 10.94
C ASN A 50 -4.30 -23.74 9.49
N TYR A 51 -3.69 -22.58 9.27
CA TYR A 51 -3.42 -22.10 7.93
C TYR A 51 -2.14 -22.76 7.39
N ALA A 52 -2.28 -23.52 6.32
CA ALA A 52 -1.15 -23.95 5.54
C ALA A 52 -0.92 -22.92 4.43
N PHE A 53 0.27 -22.30 4.38
CA PHE A 53 0.70 -21.62 3.16
C PHE A 53 0.84 -22.69 2.06
N THR A 54 -0.18 -22.78 1.21
CA THR A 54 -0.29 -23.84 0.21
C THR A 54 0.50 -23.51 -1.05
N HIS A 55 0.76 -24.53 -1.88
CA HIS A 55 1.36 -24.34 -3.20
C HIS A 55 0.55 -23.40 -4.10
N VAL A 56 -0.77 -23.45 -4.01
CA VAL A 56 -1.67 -22.56 -4.76
C VAL A 56 -1.53 -21.11 -4.30
N THR A 57 -1.43 -20.88 -2.98
CA THR A 57 -1.15 -19.56 -2.41
C THR A 57 0.17 -19.01 -2.98
N GLY A 58 1.24 -19.80 -2.92
CA GLY A 58 2.56 -19.40 -3.40
C GLY A 58 2.58 -19.04 -4.88
N LEU A 59 1.97 -19.87 -5.74
CA LEU A 59 1.91 -19.62 -7.19
C LEU A 59 1.07 -18.39 -7.59
N ALA A 60 0.14 -17.95 -6.75
CA ALA A 60 -0.72 -16.81 -7.09
C ALA A 60 -0.06 -15.47 -6.75
N LEU A 61 0.75 -15.43 -5.69
CA LEU A 61 1.30 -14.19 -5.16
C LEU A 61 2.50 -13.70 -5.98
N THR A 62 2.65 -12.38 -6.02
CA THR A 62 3.90 -11.74 -6.46
C THR A 62 4.75 -11.31 -5.28
N HIS A 63 4.09 -10.95 -4.17
CA HIS A 63 4.72 -10.50 -2.94
C HIS A 63 4.01 -11.16 -1.77
N ALA A 64 4.78 -11.57 -0.77
CA ALA A 64 4.26 -12.05 0.49
C ALA A 64 4.89 -11.25 1.62
N ILE A 65 4.06 -10.67 2.50
CA ILE A 65 4.52 -9.76 3.55
C ILE A 65 4.12 -10.32 4.91
N TYR A 66 5.08 -10.55 5.80
CA TYR A 66 4.78 -10.96 7.18
C TYR A 66 4.31 -9.77 8.03
N LEU A 67 3.12 -9.85 8.61
CA LEU A 67 2.51 -8.89 9.55
C LEU A 67 2.62 -9.41 10.97
N THR A 68 2.82 -8.57 11.98
CA THR A 68 3.57 -7.32 11.95
C THR A 68 4.65 -7.46 13.01
N LEU A 69 5.81 -6.85 12.76
CA LEU A 69 6.83 -6.76 13.80
C LEU A 69 6.66 -5.48 14.62
N PRO A 70 6.44 -5.59 15.93
CA PRO A 70 6.54 -4.42 16.79
C PRO A 70 8.00 -3.96 16.88
N PHE A 71 8.19 -2.69 17.24
CA PHE A 71 9.50 -2.11 17.51
C PHE A 71 9.45 -1.34 18.83
N GLN A 72 10.61 -1.20 19.46
CA GLN A 72 10.76 -0.56 20.76
C GLN A 72 10.77 0.97 20.62
N LYS A 73 10.49 1.69 21.71
CA LYS A 73 10.49 3.16 21.77
C LYS A 73 11.81 3.84 21.37
N ASP A 74 12.91 3.10 21.43
CA ASP A 74 14.23 3.58 21.04
C ASP A 74 14.58 3.29 19.57
N GLY A 75 13.64 2.70 18.82
CA GLY A 75 13.77 2.34 17.41
C GLY A 75 14.25 0.90 17.16
N SER A 76 14.71 0.17 18.18
CA SER A 76 15.21 -1.20 17.98
C SER A 76 14.09 -2.22 17.71
N ILE A 77 14.41 -3.27 16.96
CA ILE A 77 13.51 -4.41 16.73
C ILE A 77 14.11 -5.64 17.39
N ASP A 78 13.31 -6.33 18.19
CA ASP A 78 13.73 -7.54 18.90
C ASP A 78 13.70 -8.74 17.95
N LEU A 79 14.89 -9.17 17.52
CA LEU A 79 15.06 -10.30 16.59
C LEU A 79 14.74 -11.65 17.24
N GLU A 80 14.74 -11.76 18.57
CA GLU A 80 14.47 -13.05 19.23
C GLU A 80 13.01 -13.47 19.02
N GLN A 81 12.10 -12.50 18.86
CA GLN A 81 10.70 -12.76 18.50
C GLN A 81 10.56 -13.43 17.13
N LEU A 82 11.54 -13.26 16.23
CA LEU A 82 11.55 -13.88 14.91
C LEU A 82 12.12 -15.29 14.92
N LYS A 83 12.84 -15.67 15.98
CA LYS A 83 13.53 -16.95 16.11
C LYS A 83 12.75 -17.99 16.92
N SER A 84 11.60 -17.63 17.50
CA SER A 84 10.80 -18.59 18.27
C SER A 84 10.19 -19.65 17.33
N GLU A 85 10.51 -20.92 17.62
CA GLU A 85 10.07 -22.09 16.84
C GLU A 85 8.66 -22.56 17.23
N ASP A 86 8.12 -22.10 18.36
CA ASP A 86 6.86 -22.59 18.91
C ASP A 86 5.66 -21.80 18.38
N ASN A 87 5.16 -22.24 17.22
CA ASN A 87 3.74 -22.37 16.82
C ASN A 87 3.61 -22.34 15.28
N SER A 88 2.57 -22.99 14.75
CA SER A 88 2.17 -22.80 13.36
C SER A 88 1.70 -21.35 13.13
N GLY A 89 2.21 -20.75 12.05
CA GLY A 89 2.11 -19.33 11.76
C GLY A 89 3.31 -18.50 12.22
N SER A 90 4.36 -19.09 12.77
CA SER A 90 5.60 -18.34 13.09
C SER A 90 6.24 -17.72 11.84
N PHE A 91 7.06 -16.69 12.06
CA PHE A 91 7.86 -16.09 10.99
C PHE A 91 8.77 -17.13 10.31
N ALA A 92 9.31 -18.09 11.07
CA ALA A 92 10.08 -19.19 10.52
C ALA A 92 9.27 -20.04 9.54
N GLU A 93 8.03 -20.39 9.87
CA GLU A 93 7.15 -21.13 8.94
C GLU A 93 6.86 -20.31 7.67
N PHE A 94 6.53 -19.03 7.83
CA PHE A 94 6.33 -18.12 6.70
C PHE A 94 7.54 -18.14 5.75
N LEU A 95 8.75 -17.99 6.28
CA LEU A 95 9.99 -18.02 5.51
C LEU A 95 10.21 -19.35 4.81
N LEU A 96 10.07 -20.46 5.52
CA LEU A 96 10.24 -21.81 4.97
C LEU A 96 9.30 -22.05 3.78
N LYS A 97 8.09 -21.51 3.83
CA LYS A 97 7.08 -21.70 2.78
C LYS A 97 7.28 -20.76 1.60
N VAL A 98 7.45 -19.46 1.85
CA VAL A 98 7.59 -18.47 0.77
C VAL A 98 8.83 -18.72 -0.07
N LYS A 99 9.93 -19.17 0.55
CA LYS A 99 11.19 -19.48 -0.15
C LYS A 99 11.12 -20.69 -1.07
N THR A 100 10.01 -21.45 -1.08
CA THR A 100 9.79 -22.48 -2.11
C THR A 100 9.30 -21.89 -3.44
N PHE A 101 9.06 -20.57 -3.50
CA PHE A 101 8.59 -19.85 -4.69
C PHE A 101 9.55 -18.72 -5.05
N ASP A 102 10.53 -19.00 -5.94
CA ASP A 102 11.58 -18.04 -6.32
C ASP A 102 11.05 -16.72 -6.93
N HIS A 103 9.82 -16.75 -7.47
CA HIS A 103 9.16 -15.58 -8.05
C HIS A 103 8.47 -14.68 -7.03
N VAL A 104 8.27 -15.14 -5.79
CA VAL A 104 7.56 -14.40 -4.75
C VAL A 104 8.55 -13.55 -3.97
N ILE A 105 8.33 -12.24 -3.99
CA ILE A 105 9.11 -11.28 -3.20
C ILE A 105 8.65 -11.36 -1.74
N SER A 106 9.48 -11.93 -0.87
CA SER A 106 9.24 -11.99 0.58
C SER A 106 9.63 -10.67 1.25
N MET A 107 8.75 -10.15 2.11
CA MET A 107 8.98 -8.90 2.85
C MET A 107 8.46 -9.03 4.28
N VAL A 108 8.79 -8.04 5.10
CA VAL A 108 8.27 -7.90 6.46
C VAL A 108 7.63 -6.54 6.67
N SER A 109 6.51 -6.50 7.38
CA SER A 109 5.84 -5.27 7.76
C SER A 109 6.17 -4.92 9.21
N ILE A 110 6.60 -3.68 9.44
CA ILE A 110 7.02 -3.19 10.75
C ILE A 110 6.09 -2.07 11.20
N GLY A 111 5.68 -2.11 12.46
CA GLY A 111 4.64 -1.25 13.00
C GLY A 111 3.30 -1.95 13.14
N GLU A 112 2.34 -1.30 13.79
CA GLU A 112 1.03 -1.87 14.07
C GLU A 112 -0.06 -0.81 13.90
N ASN A 113 -1.28 -1.26 13.63
CA ASN A 113 -2.44 -0.38 13.58
C ASN A 113 -2.95 -0.05 15.00
N ASN A 114 -2.18 0.70 15.77
CA ASN A 114 -2.55 1.17 17.11
C ASN A 114 -1.84 2.48 17.49
N GLU A 115 -2.39 3.20 18.47
CA GLU A 115 -1.89 4.53 18.86
C GLU A 115 -0.47 4.51 19.42
N ASP A 116 -0.11 3.47 20.18
CA ASP A 116 1.23 3.35 20.78
C ASP A 116 2.31 3.21 19.70
N SER A 117 2.06 2.37 18.70
CA SER A 117 2.95 2.21 17.54
C SER A 117 3.09 3.53 16.77
N SER A 118 1.99 4.26 16.55
CA SER A 118 2.04 5.57 15.89
C SER A 118 2.87 6.60 16.66
N ARG A 119 2.67 6.71 17.99
CA ARG A 119 3.48 7.62 18.84
C ARG A 119 4.95 7.23 18.84
N ASN A 120 5.24 5.93 18.84
CA ASN A 120 6.61 5.43 18.74
C ASN A 120 7.24 5.78 17.39
N PHE A 121 6.49 5.70 16.29
CA PHE A 121 6.98 6.16 14.99
C PHE A 121 7.24 7.66 14.95
N SER A 122 6.34 8.50 15.48
CA SER A 122 6.57 9.96 15.57
C SER A 122 7.86 10.27 16.33
N SER A 123 8.07 9.61 17.48
CA SER A 123 9.30 9.76 18.26
C SER A 123 10.55 9.21 17.56
N LEU A 124 10.41 8.08 16.86
CA LEU A 124 11.47 7.46 16.09
C LEU A 124 11.90 8.34 14.91
N ALA A 125 10.95 8.82 14.12
CA ALA A 125 11.21 9.59 12.92
C ALA A 125 11.82 10.96 13.23
N SER A 126 11.47 11.56 14.37
CA SER A 126 12.02 12.87 14.80
C SER A 126 13.46 12.79 15.33
N ASP A 127 13.96 11.62 15.73
CA ASP A 127 15.28 11.46 16.35
C ASP A 127 16.25 10.70 15.43
N PRO A 128 17.34 11.34 14.93
CA PRO A 128 18.29 10.68 14.04
C PRO A 128 18.96 9.44 14.66
N VAL A 129 19.17 9.39 15.97
CA VAL A 129 19.77 8.23 16.64
C VAL A 129 18.81 7.06 16.62
N LYS A 130 17.52 7.31 16.86
CA LYS A 130 16.50 6.26 16.78
C LYS A 130 16.30 5.79 15.35
N ARG A 131 16.29 6.71 14.36
CA ARG A 131 16.19 6.34 12.94
C ARG A 131 17.31 5.40 12.53
N ILE A 132 18.56 5.69 12.90
CA ILE A 132 19.72 4.82 12.63
C ILE A 132 19.49 3.43 13.24
N LYS A 133 19.13 3.36 14.53
CA LYS A 133 18.86 2.07 15.20
C LYS A 133 17.77 1.25 14.51
N PHE A 134 16.69 1.91 14.10
CA PHE A 134 15.59 1.27 13.38
C PHE A 134 16.04 0.74 12.03
N ILE A 135 16.69 1.58 11.22
CA ILE A 135 17.18 1.23 9.89
C ILE A 135 18.19 0.08 9.98
N ASP A 136 19.09 0.11 10.97
CA ASP A 136 20.06 -0.97 11.22
C ASP A 136 19.36 -2.28 11.59
N SER A 137 18.28 -2.22 12.39
CA SER A 137 17.47 -3.38 12.70
C SER A 137 16.79 -3.95 11.45
N VAL A 138 16.18 -3.10 10.62
CA VAL A 138 15.56 -3.51 9.33
C VAL A 138 16.60 -4.15 8.40
N ALA A 139 17.75 -3.51 8.23
CA ALA A 139 18.84 -4.03 7.38
C ALA A 139 19.36 -5.38 7.91
N THR A 140 19.40 -5.56 9.22
CA THR A 140 19.80 -6.82 9.85
C THR A 140 18.78 -7.91 9.57
N ILE A 141 17.47 -7.64 9.73
CA ILE A 141 16.39 -8.59 9.40
C ILE A 141 16.49 -9.02 7.94
N ILE A 142 16.64 -8.05 7.03
CA ILE A 142 16.76 -8.31 5.58
C ILE A 142 17.92 -9.26 5.28
N ARG A 143 19.09 -9.02 5.85
CA ARG A 143 20.29 -9.85 5.61
C ARG A 143 20.18 -11.23 6.25
N ILE A 144 19.74 -11.31 7.51
CA ILE A 144 19.68 -12.59 8.24
C ILE A 144 18.65 -13.53 7.62
N PHE A 145 17.50 -12.99 7.23
CA PHE A 145 16.40 -13.80 6.74
C PHE A 145 16.30 -13.84 5.21
N ASP A 146 17.18 -13.14 4.51
CA ASP A 146 17.22 -13.00 3.05
C ASP A 146 15.83 -12.56 2.53
N LEU A 147 15.31 -11.48 3.12
CA LEU A 147 14.09 -10.83 2.67
C LEU A 147 14.39 -9.83 1.57
N ARG A 148 13.41 -9.59 0.70
CA ARG A 148 13.52 -8.70 -0.45
C ARG A 148 12.86 -7.33 -0.24
N GLY A 149 12.53 -6.98 0.98
CA GLY A 149 12.03 -5.64 1.29
C GLY A 149 11.34 -5.51 2.64
N VAL A 150 10.87 -4.29 2.89
CA VAL A 150 10.16 -3.88 4.11
C VAL A 150 8.91 -3.09 3.76
N ASP A 151 7.87 -3.26 4.56
CA ASP A 151 6.64 -2.48 4.54
C ASP A 151 6.56 -1.65 5.83
N ILE A 152 6.52 -0.32 5.72
CA ILE A 152 6.41 0.58 6.87
C ILE A 152 4.94 0.84 7.15
N ASN A 153 4.46 0.30 8.28
CA ASN A 153 3.08 0.35 8.69
C ASN A 153 2.88 1.37 9.81
N TRP A 154 3.08 2.66 9.49
CA TRP A 154 2.79 3.77 10.39
C TRP A 154 1.34 4.23 10.22
N GLN A 155 0.48 3.86 11.17
CA GLN A 155 -0.91 4.31 11.29
C GLN A 155 -1.22 4.53 12.78
N HIS A 156 -1.95 5.55 13.23
CA HIS A 156 -2.71 6.60 12.51
C HIS A 156 -2.14 8.03 12.72
N PHE A 157 -2.48 8.99 11.87
CA PHE A 157 -1.86 10.34 11.82
C PHE A 157 -2.69 11.49 12.46
N TYR A 158 -3.68 11.19 13.31
CA TYR A 158 -4.60 12.18 13.91
C TYR A 158 -4.42 12.39 15.43
N LEU A 159 -3.41 11.79 16.05
CA LEU A 159 -3.25 11.83 17.50
C LEU A 159 -2.88 13.25 17.99
N PRO A 160 -3.59 13.77 19.02
CA PRO A 160 -3.15 14.96 19.73
C PRO A 160 -1.70 14.76 20.21
N GLU A 161 -0.89 15.84 20.15
CA GLU A 161 0.53 15.90 20.53
C GLU A 161 1.53 15.37 19.48
N MET A 162 1.09 14.95 18.29
CA MET A 162 1.99 14.69 17.15
C MET A 162 2.33 16.00 16.42
N GLU A 163 3.12 16.86 17.08
CA GLU A 163 3.56 18.18 16.56
C GLU A 163 5.02 18.16 16.07
N ASN A 164 5.58 16.99 15.83
CA ASN A 164 7.01 16.81 15.59
C ASN A 164 7.46 17.06 14.14
N ASN A 165 6.66 17.71 13.29
CA ASN A 165 6.96 17.84 11.85
C ASN A 165 7.04 16.45 11.17
N ASP A 166 6.05 15.59 11.49
CA ASP A 166 6.08 14.15 11.17
C ASP A 166 6.13 13.84 9.68
N LYS A 167 5.56 14.69 8.82
CA LYS A 167 5.65 14.49 7.35
C LYS A 167 7.10 14.52 6.90
N GLU A 168 7.83 15.57 7.26
CA GLU A 168 9.24 15.79 6.91
C GLU A 168 10.13 14.72 7.55
N ASN A 169 9.83 14.32 8.78
CA ASN A 169 10.55 13.25 9.46
C ASN A 169 10.32 11.89 8.79
N TYR A 170 9.09 11.59 8.35
CA TYR A 170 8.80 10.36 7.65
C TYR A 170 9.51 10.31 6.30
N ILE A 171 9.53 11.42 5.56
CA ILE A 171 10.34 11.56 4.34
C ILE A 171 11.82 11.29 4.64
N THR A 172 12.34 11.85 5.73
CA THR A 172 13.74 11.67 6.14
C THR A 172 14.04 10.22 6.48
N LEU A 173 13.17 9.55 7.23
CA LEU A 173 13.27 8.13 7.56
C LEU A 173 13.31 7.26 6.30
N LEU A 174 12.38 7.43 5.35
CA LEU A 174 12.36 6.65 4.12
C LEU A 174 13.56 6.94 3.21
N LYS A 175 14.04 8.19 3.18
CA LYS A 175 15.25 8.57 2.45
C LYS A 175 16.47 7.84 2.99
N GLU A 176 16.69 7.89 4.30
CA GLU A 176 17.81 7.22 4.97
C GLU A 176 17.73 5.69 4.79
N LEU A 177 16.54 5.11 4.95
CA LEU A 177 16.29 3.69 4.71
C LEU A 177 16.62 3.27 3.26
N ARG A 178 16.15 4.04 2.27
CA ARG A 178 16.45 3.81 0.85
C ARG A 178 17.95 3.90 0.57
N GLN A 179 18.66 4.84 1.19
CA GLN A 179 20.12 4.94 1.06
C GLN A 179 20.80 3.66 1.55
N VAL A 180 20.42 3.14 2.72
CA VAL A 180 20.96 1.87 3.24
C VAL A 180 20.63 0.71 2.32
N PHE A 181 19.41 0.63 1.77
CA PHE A 181 19.04 -0.42 0.82
C PHE A 181 19.89 -0.35 -0.44
N ASN A 182 20.07 0.84 -1.03
CA ASN A 182 20.91 1.02 -2.21
C ASN A 182 22.37 0.56 -1.96
N GLU A 183 22.91 0.77 -0.75
CA GLU A 183 24.25 0.28 -0.39
C GLU A 183 24.30 -1.24 -0.18
N ILE A 184 23.20 -1.88 0.22
CA ILE A 184 23.08 -3.34 0.25
C ILE A 184 23.04 -3.87 -1.18
N GLU A 185 22.19 -3.33 -2.03
CA GLU A 185 22.01 -3.75 -3.43
C GLU A 185 23.31 -3.68 -4.24
N LYS A 186 24.14 -2.63 -4.03
CA LYS A 186 25.45 -2.49 -4.68
C LYS A 186 26.44 -3.62 -4.37
N LYS A 187 26.25 -4.31 -3.25
CA LYS A 187 27.11 -5.39 -2.77
C LYS A 187 26.49 -6.76 -3.01
N ASP A 188 25.27 -6.82 -3.53
CA ASP A 188 24.57 -8.04 -3.85
C ASP A 188 25.00 -8.52 -5.24
N GLU A 189 25.63 -9.70 -5.33
CA GLU A 189 26.16 -10.24 -6.58
C GLU A 189 25.07 -10.53 -7.61
N ASP A 190 23.84 -10.78 -7.15
CA ASP A 190 22.68 -11.05 -7.99
C ASP A 190 21.93 -9.76 -8.38
N GLU A 191 22.50 -8.58 -8.07
CA GLU A 191 21.93 -7.24 -8.30
C GLU A 191 20.48 -7.11 -7.81
N ARG A 192 20.15 -7.84 -6.75
CA ARG A 192 18.77 -7.97 -6.25
C ARG A 192 18.29 -6.63 -5.68
N LYS A 193 17.20 -6.12 -6.24
CA LYS A 193 16.50 -4.93 -5.71
C LYS A 193 15.72 -5.25 -4.45
N LEU A 194 15.81 -4.33 -3.48
CA LEU A 194 15.09 -4.32 -2.23
C LEU A 194 13.92 -3.33 -2.29
N SER A 195 12.74 -3.81 -1.92
CA SER A 195 11.52 -3.02 -1.98
C SER A 195 11.22 -2.30 -0.66
N ILE A 196 10.73 -1.07 -0.74
CA ILE A 196 10.13 -0.33 0.37
C ILE A 196 8.68 -0.05 0.01
N SER A 197 7.74 -0.57 0.79
CA SER A 197 6.35 -0.15 0.72
C SER A 197 5.93 0.58 1.98
N ILE A 198 4.83 1.33 1.88
CA ILE A 198 4.19 1.98 3.02
C ILE A 198 2.71 1.62 3.06
N VAL A 199 2.11 1.62 4.24
CA VAL A 199 0.66 1.53 4.39
C VAL A 199 0.07 2.93 4.49
N GLY A 200 -0.97 3.20 3.71
CA GLY A 200 -1.68 4.48 3.71
C GLY A 200 -3.12 4.34 4.21
N PRO A 201 -3.63 5.25 5.06
CA PRO A 201 -5.00 5.20 5.56
C PRO A 201 -6.02 5.59 4.48
N ALA A 202 -7.28 5.23 4.68
CA ALA A 202 -8.38 5.63 3.79
C ALA A 202 -8.96 7.02 4.12
N ASP A 203 -8.79 7.52 5.34
CA ASP A 203 -9.34 8.81 5.77
C ASP A 203 -8.57 9.99 5.14
N ALA A 204 -9.29 10.87 4.44
CA ALA A 204 -8.76 12.06 3.79
C ALA A 204 -7.95 12.96 4.75
N SER A 205 -8.45 13.16 5.97
CA SER A 205 -7.82 13.98 6.99
C SER A 205 -6.48 13.39 7.40
N GLU A 206 -6.38 12.06 7.54
CA GLU A 206 -5.11 11.40 7.85
C GLU A 206 -4.11 11.48 6.71
N ILE A 207 -4.59 11.33 5.47
CA ILE A 207 -3.73 11.47 4.29
C ILE A 207 -3.18 12.90 4.24
N ASP A 208 -4.03 13.91 4.49
CA ASP A 208 -3.65 15.32 4.43
C ASP A 208 -2.79 15.75 5.63
N SER A 209 -2.97 15.19 6.82
CA SER A 209 -2.18 15.52 8.02
C SER A 209 -0.86 14.77 8.08
N GLY A 210 -0.81 13.52 7.61
CA GLY A 210 0.31 12.61 7.86
C GLY A 210 1.21 12.34 6.65
N LEU A 211 0.71 12.47 5.42
CA LEU A 211 1.41 11.96 4.24
C LEU A 211 1.68 13.04 3.18
N ASP A 212 2.96 13.34 2.96
CA ASP A 212 3.42 13.97 1.72
C ASP A 212 3.76 12.88 0.69
N LEU A 213 2.71 12.31 0.07
CA LEU A 213 2.83 11.20 -0.87
C LEU A 213 3.83 11.45 -2.01
N PRO A 214 3.84 12.62 -2.70
CA PRO A 214 4.87 12.93 -3.70
C PRO A 214 6.30 12.74 -3.18
N GLN A 215 6.61 13.25 -1.99
CA GLN A 215 7.97 13.14 -1.44
C GLN A 215 8.28 11.74 -0.93
N LEU A 216 7.32 11.05 -0.29
CA LEU A 216 7.51 9.68 0.21
C LEU A 216 7.75 8.70 -0.93
N LEU A 217 6.99 8.82 -2.03
CA LEU A 217 7.08 7.94 -3.20
C LEU A 217 8.37 8.17 -4.03
N LYS A 218 9.24 9.12 -3.68
CA LYS A 218 10.61 9.15 -4.22
C LYS A 218 11.48 8.04 -3.64
N TYR A 219 11.14 7.55 -2.45
CA TYR A 219 11.91 6.56 -1.70
C TYR A 219 11.17 5.23 -1.51
N ALA A 220 9.84 5.28 -1.38
CA ALA A 220 8.98 4.11 -1.41
C ALA A 220 8.63 3.69 -2.85
N ASP A 221 8.60 2.38 -3.10
CA ASP A 221 8.27 1.80 -4.39
C ASP A 221 6.76 1.82 -4.65
N TRP A 222 5.95 1.59 -3.62
CA TRP A 222 4.49 1.69 -3.68
C TRP A 222 3.86 1.95 -2.31
N VAL A 223 2.58 2.31 -2.34
CA VAL A 223 1.70 2.41 -1.16
C VAL A 223 0.61 1.36 -1.22
N ASN A 224 0.39 0.67 -0.11
CA ASN A 224 -0.75 -0.20 0.13
C ASN A 224 -1.86 0.64 0.78
N VAL A 225 -2.85 1.06 -0.01
CA VAL A 225 -3.96 1.90 0.47
C VAL A 225 -4.94 1.03 1.25
N ASN A 226 -4.87 1.09 2.57
CA ASN A 226 -5.68 0.30 3.48
C ASN A 226 -7.12 0.83 3.52
N LEU A 227 -8.04 0.12 2.87
CA LEU A 227 -9.46 0.47 2.79
C LEU A 227 -10.28 0.01 4.01
N LEU A 228 -9.62 -0.51 5.05
CA LEU A 228 -10.26 -0.73 6.33
C LEU A 228 -10.50 0.59 7.04
N VAL A 229 -11.70 0.73 7.57
CA VAL A 229 -12.09 1.80 8.49
C VAL A 229 -12.47 1.18 9.84
N GLU A 230 -12.88 2.02 10.79
CA GLU A 230 -13.31 1.59 12.12
C GLU A 230 -14.31 0.41 12.09
N ASP A 231 -14.28 -0.42 13.15
CA ASP A 231 -15.03 -1.68 13.28
C ASP A 231 -14.67 -2.78 12.25
N GLU A 232 -13.44 -2.78 11.73
CA GLU A 232 -12.97 -3.71 10.69
C GLU A 232 -13.80 -3.68 9.39
N LYS A 233 -14.60 -2.62 9.16
CA LYS A 233 -15.41 -2.49 7.95
C LYS A 233 -14.52 -2.09 6.78
N VAL A 234 -14.75 -2.72 5.62
CA VAL A 234 -14.08 -2.32 4.37
C VAL A 234 -14.96 -1.30 3.65
N LEU A 235 -14.39 -0.17 3.22
CA LEU A 235 -15.12 0.84 2.45
C LEU A 235 -15.81 0.22 1.23
N PRO A 236 -17.07 0.61 0.93
CA PRO A 236 -17.74 0.17 -0.29
C PRO A 236 -16.95 0.64 -1.52
N LEU A 237 -17.00 -0.12 -2.62
CA LEU A 237 -16.25 0.23 -3.83
C LEU A 237 -16.72 1.57 -4.42
N TYR A 238 -18.03 1.78 -4.41
CA TYR A 238 -18.71 2.96 -4.93
C TYR A 238 -19.64 3.56 -3.86
N PRO A 239 -20.06 4.83 -4.03
CA PRO A 239 -21.05 5.46 -3.16
C PRO A 239 -22.37 4.68 -3.09
N ALA A 240 -22.99 4.59 -1.90
CA ALA A 240 -24.28 3.92 -1.73
C ALA A 240 -25.45 4.68 -2.38
N ASN A 241 -25.37 6.01 -2.47
CA ASN A 241 -26.33 6.86 -3.18
C ASN A 241 -25.67 7.42 -4.44
N VAL A 242 -26.05 6.91 -5.60
CA VAL A 242 -25.53 7.31 -6.93
C VAL A 242 -26.15 8.65 -7.36
N SER A 243 -25.95 9.72 -6.58
CA SER A 243 -26.04 11.05 -7.15
C SER A 243 -24.71 11.32 -7.85
N GLN A 244 -24.71 11.39 -9.19
CA GLN A 244 -23.51 11.75 -9.97
C GLN A 244 -22.89 13.09 -9.54
N THR A 245 -23.63 13.88 -8.78
CA THR A 245 -23.27 15.23 -8.34
C THR A 245 -22.82 15.34 -6.87
N ASN A 246 -22.93 14.29 -6.06
CA ASN A 246 -22.22 14.17 -4.77
C ASN A 246 -21.97 12.68 -4.45
N PRO A 247 -20.80 12.13 -4.81
CA PRO A 247 -20.45 10.75 -4.50
C PRO A 247 -20.02 10.56 -3.02
N GLY A 248 -19.75 11.62 -2.27
CA GLY A 248 -19.16 11.54 -0.93
C GLY A 248 -17.74 10.94 -0.91
N ARG A 249 -17.09 10.99 0.25
CA ARG A 249 -15.69 10.55 0.45
C ARG A 249 -15.56 9.11 0.94
N ASN A 250 -16.64 8.53 1.48
CA ASN A 250 -16.63 7.24 2.18
C ASN A 250 -16.76 6.04 1.22
N ASN A 251 -15.91 5.97 0.20
CA ASN A 251 -15.86 4.86 -0.74
C ASN A 251 -14.46 4.69 -1.35
N ALA A 252 -14.14 3.49 -1.81
CA ALA A 252 -12.82 3.16 -2.34
C ALA A 252 -12.49 3.87 -3.65
N ASP A 253 -13.45 4.12 -4.54
CA ASP A 253 -13.19 4.84 -5.80
C ASP A 253 -12.63 6.24 -5.53
N TRP A 254 -13.24 6.98 -4.60
CA TRP A 254 -12.76 8.29 -4.18
C TRP A 254 -11.36 8.24 -3.55
N VAL A 255 -11.14 7.34 -2.59
CA VAL A 255 -9.84 7.22 -1.90
C VAL A 255 -8.73 6.89 -2.90
N LEU A 256 -8.95 5.91 -3.77
CA LEU A 256 -7.95 5.48 -4.75
C LEU A 256 -7.70 6.55 -5.82
N ARG A 257 -8.74 7.30 -6.22
CA ARG A 257 -8.58 8.50 -7.05
C ARG A 257 -7.69 9.53 -6.35
N TYR A 258 -7.94 9.80 -5.07
CA TYR A 258 -7.19 10.78 -4.30
C TYR A 258 -5.70 10.44 -4.21
N TYR A 259 -5.37 9.20 -3.83
CA TYR A 259 -3.99 8.69 -3.83
C TYR A 259 -3.35 8.77 -5.21
N THR A 260 -4.04 8.31 -6.25
CA THR A 260 -3.51 8.32 -7.62
C THR A 260 -3.22 9.74 -8.11
N CYS A 261 -4.10 10.70 -7.80
CA CYS A 261 -3.91 12.08 -8.21
C CYS A 261 -2.85 12.82 -7.40
N LYS A 262 -2.67 12.51 -6.10
CA LYS A 262 -1.52 12.97 -5.34
C LYS A 262 -0.21 12.39 -5.86
N ALA A 263 -0.20 11.12 -6.27
CA ALA A 263 0.96 10.43 -6.83
C ALA A 263 1.12 10.60 -8.36
N LYS A 264 0.44 11.58 -8.98
CA LYS A 264 0.33 11.70 -10.45
C LYS A 264 1.67 11.77 -11.19
N GLU A 265 2.74 12.25 -10.53
CA GLU A 265 4.09 12.33 -11.11
C GLU A 265 4.75 10.96 -11.30
N PHE A 266 4.35 9.97 -10.49
CA PHE A 266 4.78 8.57 -10.63
C PHE A 266 3.77 7.77 -11.43
N GLY A 267 2.47 8.07 -11.30
CA GLY A 267 1.40 7.34 -11.99
C GLY A 267 0.79 6.22 -11.14
N PRO A 268 -0.24 5.54 -11.67
CA PRO A 268 -1.10 4.65 -10.88
C PRO A 268 -0.40 3.36 -10.44
N TYR A 269 0.74 3.01 -11.05
CA TYR A 269 1.48 1.78 -10.72
C TYR A 269 2.06 1.77 -9.30
N LYS A 270 2.19 2.92 -8.63
CA LYS A 270 2.63 3.04 -7.23
C LYS A 270 1.50 2.84 -6.22
N ILE A 271 0.25 2.72 -6.66
CA ILE A 271 -0.91 2.62 -5.77
C ILE A 271 -1.45 1.19 -5.81
N ASN A 272 -1.41 0.48 -4.69
CA ASN A 272 -2.13 -0.78 -4.53
C ASN A 272 -3.43 -0.55 -3.77
N MET A 273 -4.52 -1.18 -4.21
CA MET A 273 -5.72 -1.30 -3.40
C MET A 273 -5.47 -2.36 -2.33
N ALA A 274 -5.57 -2.03 -1.04
CA ALA A 274 -5.43 -2.99 0.04
C ALA A 274 -6.74 -3.18 0.82
N VAL A 275 -7.12 -4.43 1.05
CA VAL A 275 -8.32 -4.80 1.83
C VAL A 275 -7.96 -5.88 2.84
N ALA A 276 -8.60 -5.91 4.01
CA ALA A 276 -8.55 -7.11 4.83
C ALA A 276 -9.65 -8.09 4.47
N PHE A 277 -9.32 -9.37 4.58
CA PHE A 277 -10.33 -10.40 4.47
C PHE A 277 -11.15 -10.48 5.77
N GLN A 278 -12.46 -10.33 5.64
CA GLN A 278 -13.40 -10.66 6.70
C GLN A 278 -13.79 -12.13 6.55
N GLU A 279 -13.76 -12.91 7.63
CA GLU A 279 -13.97 -14.36 7.65
C GLU A 279 -15.36 -14.83 7.16
N SER A 280 -16.26 -13.92 6.76
CA SER A 280 -17.58 -14.28 6.25
C SER A 280 -17.46 -14.95 4.87
N HIS A 281 -17.73 -16.25 4.83
CA HIS A 281 -17.68 -17.08 3.61
C HIS A 281 -18.93 -16.91 2.73
N SER A 282 -19.56 -15.74 2.77
CA SER A 282 -20.73 -15.50 1.93
C SER A 282 -20.30 -15.41 0.45
N ASN A 283 -21.13 -15.89 -0.47
CA ASN A 283 -20.90 -15.67 -1.91
C ASN A 283 -20.72 -14.18 -2.23
N GLN A 284 -21.36 -13.29 -1.45
CA GLN A 284 -21.23 -11.85 -1.59
C GLN A 284 -19.81 -11.36 -1.26
N SER A 285 -19.14 -11.96 -0.27
CA SER A 285 -17.75 -11.62 0.09
C SER A 285 -16.76 -12.02 -1.01
N LEU A 286 -16.96 -13.18 -1.66
CA LEU A 286 -16.14 -13.63 -2.79
C LEU A 286 -16.35 -12.78 -4.05
N LEU A 287 -17.62 -12.46 -4.37
CA LEU A 287 -17.94 -11.56 -5.48
C LEU A 287 -17.38 -10.16 -5.26
N SER A 288 -17.44 -9.65 -4.02
CA SER A 288 -16.83 -8.37 -3.64
C SER A 288 -15.31 -8.38 -3.86
N LEU A 289 -14.61 -9.44 -3.48
CA LEU A 289 -13.17 -9.57 -3.76
C LEU A 289 -12.85 -9.58 -5.26
N ARG A 290 -13.62 -10.35 -6.04
CA ARG A 290 -13.47 -10.39 -7.51
C ARG A 290 -13.66 -9.00 -8.11
N GLU A 291 -14.68 -8.29 -7.70
CA GLU A 291 -14.99 -6.97 -8.27
C GLU A 291 -13.98 -5.90 -7.88
N ARG A 292 -13.38 -6.01 -6.70
CA ARG A 292 -12.27 -5.14 -6.30
C ARG A 292 -10.98 -5.44 -7.08
N ALA A 293 -10.70 -6.71 -7.35
CA ALA A 293 -9.57 -7.11 -8.19
C ALA A 293 -9.79 -6.69 -9.65
N SER A 294 -10.99 -6.90 -10.22
CA SER A 294 -11.38 -6.39 -11.53
C SER A 294 -11.25 -4.87 -11.61
N TYR A 295 -11.77 -4.15 -10.61
CA TYR A 295 -11.63 -2.70 -10.52
C TYR A 295 -10.16 -2.24 -10.50
N THR A 296 -9.30 -2.96 -9.77
CA THR A 296 -7.86 -2.68 -9.72
C THR A 296 -7.23 -2.75 -11.10
N ALA A 297 -7.61 -3.77 -11.88
CA ALA A 297 -7.19 -3.91 -13.28
C ALA A 297 -7.77 -2.77 -14.15
N ASP A 298 -9.06 -2.49 -14.04
CA ASP A 298 -9.78 -1.53 -14.88
C ASP A 298 -9.31 -0.08 -14.66
N LYS A 299 -8.98 0.28 -13.41
CA LYS A 299 -8.40 1.59 -13.05
C LYS A 299 -6.88 1.64 -13.22
N ASN A 300 -6.28 0.54 -13.68
CA ASN A 300 -4.85 0.42 -13.93
C ASN A 300 -3.97 0.68 -12.70
N LEU A 301 -4.46 0.32 -11.50
CA LEU A 301 -3.70 0.45 -10.26
C LEU A 301 -2.49 -0.48 -10.24
N GLY A 302 -1.51 -0.20 -9.40
CA GLY A 302 -0.27 -0.97 -9.26
C GLY A 302 -0.47 -2.41 -8.80
N GLY A 303 -1.55 -2.69 -8.07
CA GLY A 303 -1.78 -4.02 -7.55
C GLY A 303 -2.93 -4.12 -6.56
N PHE A 304 -3.17 -5.35 -6.13
CA PHE A 304 -4.17 -5.71 -5.16
C PHE A 304 -3.50 -6.38 -3.96
N SER A 305 -3.75 -5.87 -2.77
CA SER A 305 -3.16 -6.34 -1.53
C SER A 305 -4.25 -6.87 -0.61
N VAL A 306 -3.98 -8.02 0.04
CA VAL A 306 -4.92 -8.64 0.97
C VAL A 306 -4.26 -8.81 2.34
N PHE A 307 -4.83 -8.15 3.34
CA PHE A 307 -4.44 -8.32 4.73
C PHE A 307 -5.03 -9.61 5.31
N GLY A 308 -4.18 -10.44 5.92
CA GLY A 308 -4.56 -11.66 6.62
C GLY A 308 -4.98 -12.79 5.69
N ILE A 309 -4.18 -13.11 4.67
CA ILE A 309 -4.43 -14.25 3.77
C ILE A 309 -4.48 -15.59 4.52
N ASP A 310 -3.90 -15.64 5.72
CA ASP A 310 -3.92 -16.77 6.62
C ASP A 310 -5.28 -16.98 7.32
N LYS A 311 -6.20 -16.01 7.23
CA LYS A 311 -7.61 -16.18 7.62
C LYS A 311 -8.42 -16.95 6.57
N PHE A 312 -7.88 -17.17 5.37
CA PHE A 312 -8.54 -18.01 4.37
C PHE A 312 -8.56 -19.46 4.86
N LYS A 313 -9.73 -20.11 4.85
CA LYS A 313 -9.81 -21.52 5.21
C LYS A 313 -9.09 -22.36 4.15
N SER A 314 -8.17 -23.22 4.59
CA SER A 314 -7.31 -24.08 3.77
C SER A 314 -8.02 -25.00 2.77
N ARG A 315 -9.35 -25.11 2.82
CA ARG A 315 -10.16 -25.90 1.87
C ARG A 315 -10.73 -25.09 0.71
N ASN A 316 -10.71 -23.75 0.78
CA ASN A 316 -11.31 -22.87 -0.23
C ASN A 316 -10.21 -22.13 -1.00
N TYR A 317 -9.52 -22.88 -1.86
CA TYR A 317 -8.52 -22.40 -2.82
C TYR A 317 -9.01 -21.26 -3.72
N THR A 318 -10.34 -21.09 -3.82
CA THR A 318 -11.01 -20.17 -4.72
C THR A 318 -10.67 -18.69 -4.50
N GLN A 319 -10.26 -18.25 -3.31
CA GLN A 319 -10.24 -16.81 -3.01
C GLN A 319 -9.07 -16.07 -3.68
N LEU A 320 -7.86 -16.63 -3.57
CA LEU A 320 -6.68 -16.10 -4.27
C LEU A 320 -6.74 -16.44 -5.76
N GLU A 321 -7.30 -17.59 -6.12
CA GLU A 321 -7.55 -17.95 -7.53
C GLU A 321 -8.49 -16.96 -8.20
N ILE A 322 -9.60 -16.59 -7.55
CA ILE A 322 -10.54 -15.56 -8.05
C ILE A 322 -9.82 -14.27 -8.38
N ILE A 323 -8.90 -13.83 -7.51
CA ILE A 323 -8.12 -12.61 -7.72
C ILE A 323 -7.15 -12.79 -8.88
N ARG A 324 -6.38 -13.89 -8.90
CA ARG A 324 -5.45 -14.21 -9.99
C ARG A 324 -6.16 -14.25 -11.35
N ASP A 325 -7.33 -14.89 -11.41
CA ASP A 325 -8.12 -15.09 -12.63
C ASP A 325 -8.75 -13.78 -13.14
N THR A 326 -8.79 -12.71 -12.34
CA THR A 326 -9.21 -11.39 -12.84
C THR A 326 -8.24 -10.80 -13.86
N ASN A 327 -7.01 -11.34 -13.95
CA ASN A 327 -5.91 -10.86 -14.78
C ASN A 327 -5.67 -9.35 -14.61
N LEU A 328 -4.81 -8.99 -13.65
CA LEU A 328 -4.49 -7.58 -13.37
C LEU A 328 -3.75 -6.88 -14.53
N CYS A 329 -3.24 -7.63 -15.51
CA CYS A 329 -2.34 -7.18 -16.57
C CYS A 329 -3.04 -6.69 -17.85
N LYS A 330 -4.31 -6.29 -17.77
CA LYS A 330 -5.17 -5.99 -18.93
C LYS A 330 -4.85 -4.71 -19.70
N VAL A 331 -4.06 -3.80 -19.14
CA VAL A 331 -3.95 -2.40 -19.60
C VAL A 331 -2.50 -1.96 -19.64
N ASP A 332 -2.16 -1.04 -20.55
CA ASP A 332 -0.85 -0.35 -20.57
C ASP A 332 -0.59 0.31 -19.20
N ILE A 333 0.55 0.00 -18.59
CA ILE A 333 0.93 0.45 -17.24
C ILE A 333 0.95 1.97 -17.07
N ASN A 334 1.09 2.74 -18.16
CA ASN A 334 1.15 4.20 -18.12
C ASN A 334 -0.21 4.90 -18.29
N GLU A 335 -1.27 4.16 -18.63
CA GLU A 335 -2.59 4.76 -18.83
C GLU A 335 -3.20 5.24 -17.50
N ARG A 336 -3.44 6.56 -17.38
CA ARG A 336 -4.16 7.13 -16.24
C ARG A 336 -5.67 7.08 -16.49
N LYS A 337 -6.38 6.28 -15.68
CA LYS A 337 -7.85 6.16 -15.75
C LYS A 337 -8.58 7.21 -14.91
N PHE A 338 -7.95 7.71 -13.85
CA PHE A 338 -8.50 8.79 -13.04
C PHE A 338 -8.17 10.15 -13.64
N LYS A 339 -9.16 11.03 -13.69
CA LYS A 339 -8.97 12.44 -14.03
C LYS A 339 -8.42 13.19 -12.82
N CYS A 340 -7.24 13.77 -12.99
CA CYS A 340 -6.56 14.56 -11.98
C CYS A 340 -6.37 15.98 -12.47
N TYR A 341 -6.26 16.93 -11.54
CA TYR A 341 -5.81 18.27 -11.89
C TYR A 341 -4.32 18.21 -12.24
N ASP A 342 -3.99 18.46 -13.50
CA ASP A 342 -2.62 18.35 -14.02
C ASP A 342 -1.83 19.67 -13.95
N SER A 343 -2.51 20.82 -13.87
CA SER A 343 -1.91 22.16 -13.80
C SER A 343 -1.24 22.44 -12.44
N GLY A 344 -0.31 23.40 -12.38
CA GLY A 344 0.64 23.59 -11.28
C GLY A 344 0.08 23.93 -9.89
N ILE A 345 0.07 25.22 -9.54
CA ILE A 345 -0.13 25.72 -8.16
C ILE A 345 -1.56 25.42 -7.67
N GLN A 346 -1.71 24.97 -6.42
CA GLN A 346 -3.01 24.77 -5.76
C GLN A 346 -3.80 26.10 -5.70
N ARG A 347 -5.07 26.06 -6.08
CA ARG A 347 -5.97 27.24 -6.13
C ARG A 347 -7.23 27.12 -5.28
N TRP A 348 -7.29 26.09 -4.45
CA TRP A 348 -8.40 25.82 -3.55
C TRP A 348 -7.88 25.71 -2.12
N LEU A 349 -8.76 25.88 -1.14
CA LEU A 349 -8.45 25.64 0.25
C LEU A 349 -8.44 24.13 0.55
N PRO A 350 -7.68 23.67 1.57
CA PRO A 350 -7.72 22.28 2.01
C PRO A 350 -9.15 21.80 2.28
N ILE A 351 -9.33 20.48 2.23
CA ILE A 351 -10.62 19.84 2.48
C ILE A 351 -11.12 20.25 3.88
N GLY A 352 -12.35 20.77 3.95
CA GLY A 352 -12.93 21.32 5.17
C GLY A 352 -14.36 20.85 5.42
N LYS A 353 -14.92 21.28 6.56
CA LYS A 353 -16.34 21.06 6.93
C LYS A 353 -17.27 22.16 6.42
N GLU A 354 -16.71 23.31 6.03
CA GLU A 354 -17.46 24.47 5.54
C GLU A 354 -17.23 24.68 4.05
N ALA A 355 -18.25 25.17 3.35
CA ALA A 355 -18.20 25.48 1.93
C ALA A 355 -17.25 26.67 1.67
N PRO A 356 -16.13 26.47 0.96
CA PRO A 356 -15.27 27.59 0.55
C PRO A 356 -15.95 28.45 -0.52
N LYS A 357 -15.46 29.68 -0.70
CA LYS A 357 -15.86 30.55 -1.81
C LYS A 357 -15.00 30.30 -3.04
N CYS A 358 -15.55 30.60 -4.22
CA CYS A 358 -14.89 30.45 -5.51
C CYS A 358 -15.19 31.65 -6.43
N GLY A 359 -14.37 31.80 -7.48
CA GLY A 359 -14.47 32.89 -8.45
C GLY A 359 -13.72 34.15 -8.04
N ASP A 360 -13.84 35.20 -8.85
CA ASP A 360 -13.02 36.42 -8.73
C ASP A 360 -13.30 37.24 -7.47
N SER A 361 -14.47 37.06 -6.86
CA SER A 361 -14.86 37.75 -5.62
C SER A 361 -14.34 37.05 -4.36
N ALA A 362 -13.84 35.82 -4.47
CA ALA A 362 -13.26 35.09 -3.37
C ALA A 362 -11.80 35.54 -3.11
N PRO A 363 -11.32 35.48 -1.85
CA PRO A 363 -9.91 35.69 -1.56
C PRO A 363 -9.02 34.80 -2.42
N LYS A 364 -7.99 35.37 -3.03
CA LYS A 364 -7.06 34.62 -3.89
C LYS A 364 -6.33 33.54 -3.08
N VAL A 365 -6.13 32.37 -3.69
CA VAL A 365 -5.32 31.28 -3.16
C VAL A 365 -4.02 31.22 -3.95
N ASN A 366 -2.89 31.33 -3.26
CA ASN A 366 -1.55 31.39 -3.88
C ASN A 366 -1.43 32.43 -5.02
N GLY A 367 -2.15 33.56 -4.91
CA GLY A 367 -2.14 34.64 -5.90
C GLY A 367 -3.10 34.47 -7.08
N PHE A 368 -3.84 33.36 -7.16
CA PHE A 368 -4.80 33.06 -8.23
C PHE A 368 -6.25 33.16 -7.74
N PRO A 369 -7.23 33.40 -8.64
CA PRO A 369 -8.64 33.28 -8.32
C PRO A 369 -8.94 31.92 -7.68
N ALA A 370 -9.72 31.92 -6.59
CA ALA A 370 -10.03 30.70 -5.87
C ALA A 370 -10.99 29.82 -6.68
N VAL A 371 -10.70 28.52 -6.72
CA VAL A 371 -11.57 27.50 -7.29
C VAL A 371 -12.04 26.54 -6.20
N CYS A 372 -13.07 25.77 -6.51
CA CYS A 372 -13.50 24.69 -5.64
C CYS A 372 -12.56 23.49 -5.75
N ASN A 373 -12.38 22.75 -4.66
CA ASN A 373 -11.41 21.67 -4.59
C ASN A 373 -11.88 20.51 -5.50
N PRO A 374 -11.13 20.17 -6.58
CA PRO A 374 -11.54 19.11 -7.52
C PRO A 374 -11.50 17.71 -6.89
N TYR A 375 -10.91 17.56 -5.71
CA TYR A 375 -10.85 16.32 -4.97
C TYR A 375 -11.89 16.24 -3.85
N ASP A 376 -12.64 17.32 -3.60
CA ASP A 376 -13.70 17.35 -2.61
C ASP A 376 -15.07 17.08 -3.26
N PRO A 377 -15.70 15.92 -3.02
CA PRO A 377 -16.98 15.60 -3.63
C PRO A 377 -18.15 16.39 -3.04
N ASP A 378 -17.99 16.96 -1.84
CA ASP A 378 -19.02 17.77 -1.19
C ASP A 378 -18.98 19.22 -1.63
N PHE A 379 -17.79 19.71 -2.01
CA PHE A 379 -17.51 21.10 -2.36
C PHE A 379 -16.70 21.26 -3.65
N GLY A 380 -16.91 20.39 -4.64
CA GLY A 380 -16.14 20.37 -5.88
C GLY A 380 -16.70 21.20 -7.01
N CYS A 381 -17.93 21.68 -6.91
CA CYS A 381 -18.58 22.52 -7.91
C CYS A 381 -18.69 23.97 -7.42
N CYS A 382 -18.29 24.92 -8.26
CA CYS A 382 -18.51 26.33 -8.02
C CYS A 382 -19.90 26.74 -8.51
N GLY A 383 -20.80 27.04 -7.57
CA GLY A 383 -22.14 27.52 -7.87
C GLY A 383 -22.15 28.95 -8.40
N GLY A 384 -23.23 29.35 -9.07
CA GLY A 384 -23.35 30.68 -9.68
C GLY A 384 -23.29 31.86 -8.71
N THR A 385 -23.41 31.61 -7.40
CA THR A 385 -23.24 32.61 -6.33
C THR A 385 -21.80 32.73 -5.82
N GLY A 386 -20.84 31.97 -6.36
CA GLY A 386 -19.45 31.96 -5.92
C GLY A 386 -19.21 31.16 -4.64
N ILE A 387 -20.06 30.17 -4.36
CA ILE A 387 -19.94 29.25 -3.23
C ILE A 387 -19.71 27.85 -3.75
N CYS A 388 -18.75 27.15 -3.16
CA CYS A 388 -18.48 25.75 -3.48
C CYS A 388 -19.53 24.83 -2.87
N GLY A 389 -19.90 23.81 -3.61
CA GLY A 389 -20.87 22.82 -3.18
C GLY A 389 -20.91 21.63 -4.13
N SER A 390 -21.98 20.87 -4.01
CA SER A 390 -22.23 19.65 -4.77
C SER A 390 -23.73 19.57 -5.09
N GLY A 391 -24.13 18.70 -6.00
CA GLY A 391 -25.52 18.66 -6.46
C GLY A 391 -25.78 19.51 -7.71
N SER A 392 -26.93 19.26 -8.36
CA SER A 392 -27.34 19.97 -9.57
C SER A 392 -27.39 21.50 -9.42
N GLY A 393 -27.76 22.01 -8.24
CA GLY A 393 -27.79 23.45 -7.95
C GLY A 393 -26.41 24.13 -7.98
N PHE A 394 -25.33 23.37 -7.79
CA PHE A 394 -23.96 23.88 -7.81
C PHE A 394 -23.20 23.49 -9.08
N CYS A 395 -23.56 22.37 -9.71
CA CYS A 395 -22.81 21.84 -10.86
C CYS A 395 -23.50 22.14 -12.21
N ASN A 396 -24.82 22.31 -12.25
CA ASN A 396 -25.61 22.29 -13.50
C ASN A 396 -26.32 23.62 -13.84
N CYS A 397 -25.80 24.76 -13.37
CA CYS A 397 -26.29 26.08 -13.79
C CYS A 397 -25.43 26.69 -14.90
N SER A 398 -25.94 27.71 -15.60
CA SER A 398 -25.26 28.33 -16.74
C SER A 398 -23.91 28.99 -16.38
N SER A 399 -23.76 29.45 -15.14
CA SER A 399 -22.52 30.05 -14.62
C SER A 399 -21.72 29.12 -13.70
N CYS A 400 -22.16 27.87 -13.54
CA CYS A 400 -21.55 26.91 -12.64
C CYS A 400 -20.32 26.24 -13.27
N VAL A 401 -19.35 25.86 -12.43
CA VAL A 401 -18.16 25.12 -12.88
C VAL A 401 -17.95 23.89 -12.00
N ASP A 402 -18.15 22.71 -12.58
CA ASP A 402 -17.86 21.42 -11.94
C ASP A 402 -16.37 21.08 -12.10
N TYR A 403 -15.58 21.34 -11.06
CA TYR A 403 -14.16 21.01 -11.03
C TYR A 403 -13.90 19.56 -10.62
N TYR A 404 -14.87 18.88 -9.99
CA TYR A 404 -14.73 17.49 -9.54
C TYR A 404 -14.70 16.52 -10.72
N ASN A 405 -15.63 16.66 -11.67
CA ASN A 405 -15.70 15.82 -12.87
C ASN A 405 -14.81 16.32 -14.01
N PHE A 406 -14.48 17.61 -14.00
CA PHE A 406 -13.69 18.29 -15.03
C PHE A 406 -12.53 19.10 -14.41
N PRO A 407 -11.58 18.44 -13.71
CA PRO A 407 -10.45 19.13 -13.06
C PRO A 407 -9.55 19.88 -14.06
N GLU A 408 -9.57 19.52 -15.34
CA GLU A 408 -8.90 20.22 -16.43
C GLU A 408 -9.38 21.66 -16.66
N LYS A 409 -10.54 22.04 -16.10
CA LYS A 409 -11.06 23.41 -16.18
C LYS A 409 -10.32 24.40 -15.27
N ILE A 410 -9.45 23.91 -14.38
CA ILE A 410 -8.58 24.76 -13.58
C ILE A 410 -7.36 25.13 -14.44
N VAL A 411 -7.41 26.31 -15.07
CA VAL A 411 -6.39 26.81 -16.01
C VAL A 411 -5.55 27.90 -15.40
#